data_AF-A0A7S3FUB5-F1
#
_entry.id   AF-A0A7S3FUB5-F1
#
_cell.length_a   1.000
_cell.length_b   1.000
_cell.length_c   1.000
_cell.angle_alpha   90.00
_cell.angle_beta   90.00
_cell.angle_gamma   90.00
#
_symmetry.space_group_name_H-M   'P 1'
#
loop_
_entity.id
_entity.type
_entity.pdbx_description
1 polymer ?
#
loop_
_entity_poly.entity_id
_entity_poly.type
_entity_poly.pdbx_seq_one_letter_code
_entity_poly.pdbx_strand_id
1 'polypeptide(L)'
;MARFKKYEEEMATPAELRANFIYLSLRDKEDCMPPSEETSQWSNGTNIQPWGATSDILNRFHANGQIVGVWIDKKITKDEGPALWRQLDDLKVDAFCTDHPLEAIQALEVQQ
;
A
#
# COMPACT_ATOMS: atom_id res chain seq x y z
N MET A 1 46.04 4.87 -22.18
CA MET A 1 45.01 5.77 -21.62
C MET A 1 43.71 5.50 -22.38
N ALA A 2 42.55 5.18 -21.82
CA ALA A 2 42.13 5.00 -20.46
C ALA A 2 40.86 4.12 -20.45
N ARG A 3 40.75 3.25 -19.44
CA ARG A 3 39.54 2.69 -18.82
C ARG A 3 38.51 1.98 -19.73
N PHE A 4 38.77 0.72 -20.00
CA PHE A 4 37.74 -0.30 -19.80
C PHE A 4 37.50 -0.42 -18.28
N LYS A 5 36.51 0.30 -17.75
CA LYS A 5 36.02 0.03 -16.40
C LYS A 5 35.17 -1.23 -16.48
N LYS A 6 35.63 -2.27 -15.77
CA LYS A 6 34.85 -3.39 -15.24
C LYS A 6 33.35 -3.08 -15.19
N TYR A 7 32.59 -3.68 -16.09
CA TYR A 7 31.22 -4.09 -15.77
C TYR A 7 31.33 -5.47 -15.12
N GLU A 8 31.98 -5.52 -13.96
CA GLU A 8 31.86 -6.67 -13.07
C GLU A 8 30.56 -6.45 -12.31
N GLU A 9 29.54 -7.18 -12.71
CA GLU A 9 28.68 -7.96 -11.80
C GLU A 9 28.37 -7.34 -10.44
N GLU A 10 27.68 -6.21 -10.41
CA GLU A 10 26.69 -5.97 -9.36
C GLU A 10 25.36 -6.40 -9.94
N MET A 11 25.03 -7.69 -9.83
CA MET A 11 23.65 -8.10 -10.00
C MET A 11 22.86 -7.35 -8.94
N ALA A 12 22.11 -6.34 -9.38
CA ALA A 12 21.13 -5.66 -8.56
C ALA A 12 20.39 -6.74 -7.75
N THR A 13 20.45 -6.62 -6.42
CA THR A 13 19.75 -7.52 -5.52
C THR A 13 18.29 -7.63 -5.98
N PRO A 14 17.59 -8.74 -5.73
CA PRO A 14 16.17 -8.80 -6.03
C PRO A 14 15.41 -7.59 -5.47
N ALA A 15 15.85 -6.98 -4.36
CA ALA A 15 15.34 -5.73 -3.80
C ALA A 15 15.59 -4.49 -4.69
N GLU A 16 16.78 -4.34 -5.26
CA GLU A 16 17.12 -3.25 -6.20
C GLU A 16 16.39 -3.36 -7.54
N LEU A 17 16.09 -4.58 -8.01
CA LEU A 17 15.23 -4.77 -9.19
C LEU A 17 13.75 -4.46 -8.92
N ARG A 18 13.33 -4.42 -7.64
CA ARG A 18 11.97 -4.07 -7.20
C ARG A 18 11.80 -2.60 -6.86
N ALA A 19 12.85 -1.78 -7.04
CA ALA A 19 12.99 -0.41 -6.52
C ALA A 19 11.96 0.64 -7.00
N ASN A 20 10.96 0.26 -7.80
CA ASN A 20 9.92 1.18 -8.29
C ASN A 20 8.49 0.63 -8.15
N PHE A 21 8.27 -0.45 -7.38
CA PHE A 21 6.96 -1.09 -7.31
C PHE A 21 6.32 -0.93 -5.93
N ILE A 22 5.05 -0.51 -5.94
CA ILE A 22 4.14 -0.73 -4.82
C ILE A 22 3.60 -2.16 -4.97
N TYR A 23 3.84 -2.99 -3.97
CA TYR A 23 3.39 -4.38 -3.98
C TYR A 23 1.88 -4.47 -3.82
N LEU A 24 1.20 -5.20 -4.71
CA LEU A 24 -0.20 -5.57 -4.47
C LEU A 24 -0.22 -6.82 -3.58
N SER A 25 -0.63 -6.66 -2.32
CA SER A 25 -0.79 -7.79 -1.41
C SER A 25 -2.19 -8.37 -1.59
N LEU A 26 -2.36 -9.26 -2.57
CA LEU A 26 -3.55 -10.12 -2.67
C LEU A 26 -3.47 -11.16 -1.56
N ARG A 27 -4.14 -10.91 -0.43
CA ARG A 27 -4.21 -11.82 0.72
C ARG A 27 -5.66 -12.17 1.00
N ASP A 28 -5.89 -13.41 1.43
CA ASP A 28 -7.17 -13.81 1.98
C ASP A 28 -7.32 -13.18 3.38
N LYS A 29 -8.56 -13.00 3.86
CA LYS A 29 -8.82 -12.34 5.15
C LYS A 29 -8.24 -13.12 6.33
N GLU A 30 -8.11 -14.42 6.14
CA GLU A 30 -7.54 -15.38 7.09
C GLU A 30 -6.01 -15.34 7.12
N ASP A 31 -5.37 -14.71 6.13
CA ASP A 31 -3.92 -14.53 6.12
C ASP A 31 -3.52 -13.42 7.10
N CYS A 32 -2.60 -13.77 8.01
CA CYS A 32 -1.94 -12.76 8.81
C CYS A 32 -1.16 -11.81 7.91
N MET A 33 -1.26 -10.51 8.16
CA MET A 33 -0.32 -9.55 7.59
C MET A 33 1.12 -9.90 8.01
N PRO A 34 2.10 -9.71 7.12
CA PRO A 34 3.46 -10.19 7.38
C PRO A 34 4.09 -9.40 8.54
N PRO A 35 5.04 -10.01 9.27
CA PRO A 35 5.73 -9.34 10.36
C PRO A 35 6.62 -8.19 9.84
N SER A 36 7.00 -7.29 10.75
CA SER A 36 7.78 -6.09 10.39
C SER A 36 9.08 -6.40 9.65
N GLU A 37 9.76 -7.50 10.02
CA GLU A 37 11.02 -7.97 9.42
C GLU A 37 10.87 -8.34 7.94
N GLU A 38 9.68 -8.81 7.55
CA GLU A 38 9.37 -9.13 6.15
C GLU A 38 8.97 -7.86 5.40
N THR A 39 8.12 -7.01 6.00
CA THR A 39 7.69 -5.75 5.36
C THR A 39 8.85 -4.79 5.12
N SER A 40 9.89 -4.77 5.97
CA SER A 40 11.05 -3.89 5.79
C SER A 40 11.90 -4.24 4.57
N GLN A 41 11.74 -5.44 4.02
CA GLN A 41 12.39 -5.87 2.77
C GLN A 41 11.59 -5.46 1.52
N TRP A 42 10.36 -4.99 1.71
CA TRP A 42 9.55 -4.49 0.60
C TRP A 42 10.09 -3.12 0.19
N SER A 43 9.90 -2.75 -1.07
CA SER A 43 10.45 -1.50 -1.61
C SER A 43 9.64 -0.30 -1.12
N ASN A 44 9.00 0.45 -2.02
CA ASN A 44 8.33 1.70 -1.68
C ASN A 44 7.04 1.52 -0.88
N GLY A 45 6.52 0.29 -0.79
CA GLY A 45 5.38 -0.05 0.06
C GLY A 45 4.39 -1.01 -0.60
N THR A 46 3.12 -0.91 -0.23
CA THR A 46 2.10 -1.89 -0.64
C THR A 46 0.68 -1.34 -0.69
N ASN A 47 -0.20 -2.00 -1.43
CA ASN A 47 -1.64 -1.92 -1.27
C ASN A 47 -2.15 -3.07 -0.39
N ILE A 48 -2.97 -2.75 0.59
CA ILE A 48 -3.65 -3.70 1.48
C ILE A 48 -5.16 -3.61 1.33
N GLN A 49 -5.87 -4.66 1.74
CA GLN A 49 -7.32 -4.63 1.81
C GLN A 49 -7.81 -3.78 3.01
N PRO A 50 -9.06 -3.28 3.02
CA PRO A 50 -9.54 -2.38 4.07
C PRO A 50 -9.54 -3.03 5.46
N TRP A 51 -9.73 -4.35 5.53
CA TRP A 51 -9.67 -5.10 6.78
C TRP A 51 -8.24 -5.24 7.34
N GLY A 52 -7.21 -5.11 6.50
CA GLY A 52 -5.81 -5.13 6.90
C GLY A 52 -5.29 -3.75 7.35
N ALA A 53 -6.04 -2.68 7.06
CA ALA A 53 -5.71 -1.32 7.44
C ALA A 53 -5.96 -1.11 8.95
N THR A 54 -4.93 -1.43 9.73
CA THR A 54 -4.90 -1.23 11.19
C THR A 54 -3.69 -0.37 11.55
N SER A 55 -3.79 0.37 12.66
CA SER A 55 -2.70 1.26 13.10
C SER A 55 -1.37 0.52 13.23
N ASP A 56 -1.37 -0.71 13.76
CA ASP A 56 -0.17 -1.52 13.91
C ASP A 56 0.50 -1.84 12.58
N ILE A 57 -0.28 -2.14 11.54
CA ILE A 57 0.25 -2.46 10.22
C ILE A 57 0.79 -1.19 9.55
N LEU A 58 0.02 -0.10 9.56
CA LEU A 58 0.45 1.15 8.96
C LEU A 58 1.71 1.70 9.64
N ASN A 59 1.75 1.71 10.97
CA ASN A 59 2.92 2.15 11.73
C ASN A 59 4.19 1.36 11.38
N ARG A 60 4.09 0.05 11.07
CA ARG A 60 5.25 -0.75 10.64
C ARG A 60 5.79 -0.27 9.29
N PHE A 61 4.92 -0.08 8.31
CA PHE A 61 5.32 0.41 6.99
C PHE A 61 5.86 1.84 7.05
N HIS A 62 5.17 2.73 7.77
CA HIS A 62 5.60 4.12 7.94
C HIS A 62 6.94 4.23 8.69
N ALA A 63 7.19 3.37 9.69
CA ALA A 63 8.49 3.31 10.37
C ALA A 63 9.65 2.92 9.43
N ASN A 64 9.36 2.20 8.34
CA ASN A 64 10.32 1.87 7.29
C ASN A 64 10.38 2.94 6.17
N GLY A 65 9.63 4.03 6.26
CA GLY A 65 9.52 5.04 5.20
C GLY A 65 8.74 4.55 3.97
N GLN A 66 7.88 3.56 4.15
CA GLN A 66 7.09 2.94 3.09
C GLN A 66 5.68 3.53 3.03
N ILE A 67 5.10 3.56 1.82
CA ILE A 67 3.76 4.04 1.52
C ILE A 67 2.75 2.89 1.64
N VAL A 68 1.62 3.14 2.28
CA VAL A 68 0.51 2.17 2.37
C VAL A 68 -0.71 2.71 1.63
N GLY A 69 -1.06 2.04 0.54
CA GLY A 69 -2.33 2.21 -0.14
C GLY A 69 -3.39 1.23 0.38
N VAL A 70 -4.66 1.60 0.30
CA VAL A 70 -5.79 0.70 0.55
C VAL A 70 -6.54 0.42 -0.74
N TRP A 71 -6.60 -0.85 -1.16
CA TRP A 71 -7.41 -1.28 -2.30
C TRP A 71 -8.82 -1.64 -1.82
N ILE A 72 -9.84 -1.03 -2.44
CA ILE A 72 -11.24 -1.25 -2.12
C ILE A 72 -11.88 -1.95 -3.33
N ASP A 73 -11.97 -3.28 -3.23
CA ASP A 73 -12.43 -4.22 -4.27
C ASP A 73 -13.96 -4.37 -4.35
N LYS A 74 -14.69 -3.42 -3.76
CA LYS A 74 -16.17 -3.42 -3.75
C LYS A 74 -16.74 -2.03 -4.00
N LYS A 75 -18.00 -2.01 -4.47
CA LYS A 75 -18.79 -0.79 -4.54
C LYS A 75 -18.97 -0.21 -3.14
N ILE A 76 -18.77 1.10 -3.04
CA ILE A 76 -18.95 1.85 -1.80
C ILE A 76 -20.32 2.51 -1.86
N THR A 77 -21.18 2.14 -0.92
CA THR A 77 -22.50 2.73 -0.76
C THR A 77 -22.42 4.11 -0.11
N LYS A 78 -23.45 4.94 -0.31
CA LYS A 78 -23.53 6.27 0.30
C LYS A 78 -23.54 6.23 1.83
N ASP A 79 -24.10 5.17 2.42
CA ASP A 79 -24.22 5.02 3.86
C ASP A 79 -22.90 4.57 4.51
N GLU A 80 -22.11 3.71 3.84
CA GLU A 80 -20.85 3.20 4.38
C GLU A 80 -19.65 4.12 4.14
N GLY A 81 -19.68 4.89 3.03
CA GLY A 81 -18.59 5.77 2.61
C GLY A 81 -18.08 6.68 3.72
N PRO A 82 -18.93 7.47 4.39
CA PRO A 82 -18.47 8.41 5.41
C PRO A 82 -17.69 7.75 6.56
N ALA A 83 -18.07 6.54 6.98
CA ALA A 83 -17.36 5.80 8.02
C ALA A 83 -16.01 5.27 7.51
N LEU A 84 -15.99 4.72 6.29
CA LEU A 84 -14.78 4.24 5.64
C LEU A 84 -13.75 5.37 5.45
N TRP A 85 -14.16 6.53 4.92
CA TRP A 85 -13.25 7.66 4.68
C TRP A 85 -12.65 8.22 5.96
N ARG A 86 -13.46 8.35 7.02
CA ARG A 86 -12.97 8.74 8.33
C ARG A 86 -11.94 7.73 8.85
N GLN A 87 -12.22 6.43 8.73
CA GLN A 87 -11.28 5.40 9.14
C GLN A 87 -9.95 5.50 8.38
N LEU A 88 -9.96 5.71 7.06
CA LEU A 88 -8.72 5.84 6.28
C LEU A 88 -7.91 7.09 6.68
N ASP A 89 -8.56 8.22 6.94
CA ASP A 89 -7.88 9.44 7.41
C ASP A 89 -7.36 9.31 8.84
N ASP A 90 -8.15 8.75 9.77
CA ASP A 90 -7.73 8.51 11.15
C ASP A 90 -6.50 7.60 11.22
N LEU A 91 -6.45 6.60 10.33
CA LEU A 91 -5.33 5.69 10.18
C LEU A 91 -4.13 6.31 9.46
N LYS A 92 -4.28 7.46 8.82
CA LYS A 92 -3.24 8.12 8.00
C LYS A 92 -2.77 7.25 6.84
N VAL A 93 -3.72 6.62 6.16
CA VAL A 93 -3.47 5.92 4.89
C VAL A 93 -2.97 6.93 3.84
N ASP A 94 -1.94 6.56 3.08
CA ASP A 94 -1.30 7.47 2.12
C ASP A 94 -2.12 7.63 0.82
N ALA A 95 -2.80 6.56 0.41
CA ALA A 95 -3.65 6.55 -0.77
C ALA A 95 -4.71 5.45 -0.69
N PHE A 96 -5.77 5.56 -1.49
CA PHE A 96 -6.66 4.43 -1.75
C PHE A 96 -6.88 4.26 -3.25
N CYS A 97 -7.22 3.04 -3.67
CA CYS A 97 -7.59 2.72 -5.03
C CYS A 97 -8.84 1.83 -5.04
N THR A 98 -9.62 1.89 -6.12
CA THR A 98 -10.86 1.12 -6.23
C THR A 98 -11.20 0.85 -7.70
N ASP A 99 -11.85 -0.29 -7.95
CA ASP A 99 -12.42 -0.63 -9.25
C ASP A 99 -13.77 0.09 -9.50
N HIS A 100 -14.26 0.84 -8.52
CA HIS A 100 -15.55 1.55 -8.53
C HIS A 100 -15.38 3.07 -8.28
N PRO A 101 -14.65 3.79 -9.15
CA PRO A 101 -14.29 5.19 -8.88
C PRO A 101 -15.52 6.13 -8.83
N LEU A 102 -16.56 5.86 -9.62
CA LEU A 102 -17.76 6.70 -9.64
C LEU A 102 -18.54 6.60 -8.32
N GLU A 103 -18.71 5.39 -7.81
CA GLU A 103 -19.36 5.14 -6.52
C GLU A 103 -18.55 5.74 -5.36
N ALA A 104 -17.22 5.63 -5.41
CA ALA A 104 -16.35 6.24 -4.39
C ALA A 104 -16.46 7.77 -4.36
N ILE A 105 -16.50 8.43 -5.53
CA ILE A 105 -16.70 9.89 -5.62
C ILE A 105 -18.06 10.29 -5.03
N GLN A 106 -19.14 9.60 -5.41
CA GLN A 106 -20.48 9.89 -4.88
C GLN A 106 -20.57 9.71 -3.37
N ALA A 107 -19.79 8.78 -2.81
CA ALA A 107 -19.70 8.55 -1.38
C ALA A 107 -18.86 9.62 -0.64
N LEU A 108 -17.97 10.34 -1.34
CA LEU A 108 -17.17 11.45 -0.80
C LEU A 108 -17.94 12.77 -0.75
N GLU A 109 -18.79 13.05 -1.75
CA GLU A 109 -19.56 14.30 -1.85
C GLU A 109 -20.52 14.54 -0.67
N VAL A 110 -20.83 13.51 0.12
CA VAL A 110 -21.69 13.59 1.32
C VAL A 110 -20.95 14.23 2.52
N GLN A 111 -19.61 14.32 2.48
CA GLN A 111 -18.82 14.87 3.59
C GLN A 111 -18.46 16.36 3.47
N GLN A 112 -18.76 17.00 2.33
CA GLN A 112 -18.52 18.44 2.10
C GLN A 112 -19.74 19.27 2.46
#